data_AF-A0A7R9PFQ8-F1
#
_entry.id   AF-A0A7R9PFQ8-F1
#
_cell.length_a   1.000
_cell.length_b   1.000
_cell.length_c   1.000
_cell.angle_alpha   90.00
_cell.angle_beta   90.00
_cell.angle_gamma   90.00
#
_symmetry.space_group_name_H-M   'P 1'
#
loop_
_entity.id
_entity.type
_entity.pdbx_description
1 polymer ?
#
loop_
_entity_poly.entity_id
_entity_poly.type
_entity_poly.pdbx_seq_one_letter_code
_entity_poly.pdbx_strand_id
1 'polypeptide(L)'
;MIFPLVEMGELGLHQDSEVTRHLLESAQDGSTVHLSSGYFNLTQDYIDCLLHRSSANYHILMAHPTANGFYGAKGLAGGIPAAYTLLATRFLGHIRRADQESRVFVYEFQRPGWTFHSKGLWYSPPGSMLPALTLVGSSNFGKKKLNWLTPGGQPR
;
A
#
# COMPACT_ATOMS: atom_id res chain seq x y z
N MET A 1 5.48 16.17 -18.00
CA MET A 1 4.34 16.88 -17.41
C MET A 1 4.36 16.60 -15.92
N ILE A 2 4.07 17.59 -15.07
CA ILE A 2 3.94 17.42 -13.62
C ILE A 2 2.55 17.91 -13.24
N PHE A 3 1.81 17.11 -12.47
CA PHE A 3 0.46 17.45 -12.03
C PHE A 3 0.36 17.28 -10.51
N PRO A 4 0.05 18.34 -9.74
CA PRO A 4 -0.09 18.24 -8.30
C PRO A 4 -1.42 17.59 -7.93
N LEU A 5 -1.40 16.70 -6.94
CA LEU A 5 -2.58 16.07 -6.36
C LEU A 5 -2.75 16.54 -4.91
N VAL A 6 -4.01 16.66 -4.48
CA VAL A 6 -4.36 17.14 -3.13
C VAL A 6 -5.22 16.12 -2.39
N GLU A 7 -4.93 15.92 -1.12
CA GLU A 7 -5.71 15.07 -0.21
C GLU A 7 -6.00 15.83 1.09
N MET A 8 -7.23 16.35 1.22
CA MET A 8 -7.71 17.08 2.39
C MET A 8 -9.09 16.55 2.79
N GLY A 9 -9.13 15.36 3.40
CA GLY A 9 -10.38 14.70 3.77
C GLY A 9 -11.31 15.47 4.71
N GLU A 10 -10.79 16.34 5.59
CA GLU A 10 -11.62 17.22 6.43
C GLU A 10 -12.41 18.25 5.61
N LEU A 11 -11.93 18.56 4.39
CA LEU A 11 -12.60 19.42 3.42
C LEU A 11 -13.29 18.61 2.31
N GLY A 12 -13.35 17.29 2.43
CA GLY A 12 -13.92 16.39 1.42
C GLY A 12 -13.12 16.31 0.11
N LEU A 13 -11.86 16.74 0.09
CA LEU A 13 -11.01 16.68 -1.11
C LEU A 13 -10.18 15.39 -1.10
N HIS A 14 -10.37 14.56 -2.13
CA HIS A 14 -9.79 13.21 -2.21
C HIS A 14 -9.06 12.93 -3.54
N GLN A 15 -8.57 13.97 -4.22
CA GLN A 15 -7.99 13.83 -5.56
C GLN A 15 -6.81 12.85 -5.61
N ASP A 16 -5.92 12.88 -4.61
CA ASP A 16 -4.77 11.95 -4.53
C ASP A 16 -5.23 10.49 -4.50
N SER A 17 -6.17 10.17 -3.61
CA SER A 17 -6.68 8.81 -3.46
C SER A 17 -7.53 8.35 -4.64
N GLU A 18 -8.34 9.25 -5.22
CA GLU A 18 -9.14 8.96 -6.42
C GLU A 18 -8.27 8.69 -7.65
N VAL A 19 -7.27 9.54 -7.88
CA VAL A 19 -6.32 9.36 -9.00
C VAL A 19 -5.49 8.10 -8.79
N THR A 20 -5.03 7.84 -7.56
CA THR A 20 -4.31 6.60 -7.25
C THR A 20 -5.18 5.37 -7.53
N ARG A 21 -6.43 5.35 -7.05
CA ARG A 21 -7.38 4.26 -7.31
C ARG A 21 -7.55 4.03 -8.81
N HIS A 22 -7.77 5.12 -9.57
CA HIS A 22 -7.92 5.04 -11.01
C HIS A 22 -6.67 4.50 -11.70
N LEU A 23 -5.46 4.96 -11.32
CA LEU A 23 -4.21 4.45 -11.87
C LEU A 23 -4.01 2.95 -11.60
N LEU A 24 -4.39 2.49 -10.41
CA LEU A 24 -4.35 1.06 -10.06
C LEU A 24 -5.35 0.28 -10.90
N GLU A 25 -6.61 0.71 -10.95
CA GLU A 25 -7.70 -0.01 -11.61
C GLU A 25 -7.57 -0.02 -13.14
N SER A 26 -7.15 1.11 -13.74
CA SER A 26 -7.03 1.26 -15.20
C SER A 26 -5.66 0.87 -15.75
N ALA A 27 -4.80 0.26 -14.94
CA ALA A 27 -3.50 -0.24 -15.42
C ALA A 27 -3.73 -1.31 -16.49
N GLN A 28 -3.12 -1.12 -17.66
CA GLN A 28 -3.29 -2.00 -18.82
C GLN A 28 -2.84 -3.44 -18.54
N ASP A 29 -3.48 -4.42 -19.20
CA ASP A 29 -3.07 -5.82 -19.17
C ASP A 29 -1.59 -5.99 -19.52
N GLY A 30 -0.85 -6.76 -18.71
CA GLY A 30 0.58 -6.98 -18.90
C GLY A 30 1.48 -5.81 -18.47
N SER A 31 0.92 -4.72 -17.95
CA SER A 31 1.71 -3.65 -17.32
C SER A 31 2.25 -4.07 -15.94
N THR A 32 3.18 -3.27 -15.42
CA THR A 32 3.75 -3.48 -14.08
C THR A 32 3.61 -2.21 -13.25
N VAL A 33 3.04 -2.35 -12.07
CA VAL A 33 2.92 -1.31 -11.07
C VAL A 33 3.78 -1.67 -9.86
N HIS A 34 4.72 -0.80 -9.51
CA HIS A 34 5.46 -0.90 -8.26
C HIS A 34 4.85 0.06 -7.25
N LEU A 35 4.56 -0.43 -6.05
CA LEU A 35 4.04 0.35 -4.94
C LEU A 35 5.00 0.27 -3.76
N SER A 36 5.32 1.40 -3.16
CA SER A 36 6.11 1.46 -1.93
C SER A 36 5.29 2.03 -0.79
N SER A 37 5.29 1.37 0.37
CA SER A 37 4.62 1.87 1.58
C SER A 37 5.45 1.58 2.84
N GLY A 38 5.93 2.65 3.48
CA GLY A 38 6.64 2.55 4.76
C GLY A 38 5.79 2.00 5.92
N TYR A 39 4.47 2.17 5.82
CA TYR A 39 3.49 1.71 6.80
C TYR A 39 2.37 0.97 6.08
N PHE A 40 2.59 -0.33 5.81
CA PHE A 40 1.68 -1.13 5.00
C PHE A 40 0.29 -1.24 5.61
N ASN A 41 -0.69 -0.56 5.01
CA ASN A 41 -2.08 -0.56 5.50
C ASN A 41 -3.06 -0.27 4.36
N LEU A 42 -2.97 -0.99 3.23
CA LEU A 42 -3.80 -0.73 2.07
C LEU A 42 -5.29 -0.68 2.42
N THR A 43 -6.01 0.27 1.82
CA THR A 43 -7.47 0.35 1.97
C THR A 43 -8.13 -0.87 1.31
N GLN A 44 -9.34 -1.21 1.74
CA GLN A 44 -10.08 -2.31 1.11
C GLN A 44 -10.31 -2.05 -0.38
N ASP A 45 -10.61 -0.81 -0.74
CA ASP A 45 -10.83 -0.41 -2.13
C ASP A 45 -9.57 -0.63 -3.01
N TYR A 46 -8.38 -0.33 -2.48
CA TYR A 46 -7.13 -0.64 -3.20
C TYR A 46 -6.89 -2.14 -3.28
N ILE A 47 -7.15 -2.90 -2.21
CA ILE A 47 -7.09 -4.36 -2.25
C ILE A 47 -8.01 -4.90 -3.35
N ASP A 48 -9.24 -4.40 -3.44
CA ASP A 48 -10.22 -4.83 -4.44
C ASP A 48 -9.80 -4.41 -5.86
N CYS A 49 -9.21 -3.23 -6.04
CA CYS A 49 -8.57 -2.83 -7.31
C CYS A 49 -7.51 -3.86 -7.72
N LEU A 50 -6.56 -4.11 -6.82
CA LEU A 50 -5.41 -4.97 -7.09
C LEU A 50 -5.84 -6.40 -7.37
N LEU A 51 -6.81 -6.96 -6.65
CA LEU A 51 -7.13 -8.38 -6.70
C LEU A 51 -8.25 -8.73 -7.69
N HIS A 52 -9.16 -7.81 -7.97
CA HIS A 52 -10.41 -8.14 -8.67
C HIS A 52 -10.74 -7.25 -9.87
N ARG A 53 -10.23 -6.02 -9.94
CA ARG A 53 -10.61 -5.06 -10.99
C ARG A 53 -9.49 -4.76 -12.00
N SER A 54 -8.26 -5.16 -11.71
CA SER A 54 -7.13 -5.02 -12.63
C SER A 54 -6.44 -6.35 -12.89
N SER A 55 -5.89 -6.47 -14.09
CA SER A 55 -5.09 -7.57 -14.62
C SER A 55 -3.57 -7.29 -14.59
N ALA A 56 -3.16 -6.10 -14.13
CA ALA A 56 -1.75 -5.70 -14.10
C ALA A 56 -0.94 -6.51 -13.07
N ASN A 57 0.38 -6.52 -13.26
CA ASN A 57 1.33 -7.07 -12.29
C ASN A 57 1.63 -6.02 -11.22
N TYR A 58 1.54 -6.40 -9.95
CA TYR A 58 1.76 -5.52 -8.82
C TYR A 58 2.93 -6.00 -7.97
N HIS A 59 3.89 -5.13 -7.70
CA HIS A 59 5.01 -5.38 -6.81
C HIS A 59 4.96 -4.38 -5.66
N ILE A 60 4.69 -4.86 -4.45
CA ILE A 60 4.52 -4.02 -3.27
C ILE A 60 5.74 -4.17 -2.37
N LEU A 61 6.46 -3.08 -2.13
CA LEU A 61 7.59 -3.03 -1.21
C LEU A 61 7.18 -2.33 0.08
N MET A 62 7.27 -3.06 1.20
CA MET A 62 6.95 -2.59 2.54
C MET A 62 8.15 -2.67 3.49
N ALA A 63 8.06 -2.01 4.65
CA ALA A 63 9.07 -2.14 5.70
C ALA A 63 9.03 -3.54 6.33
N HIS A 64 10.18 -4.22 6.43
CA HIS A 64 10.33 -5.33 7.37
C HIS A 64 10.09 -4.82 8.81
N PRO A 65 9.59 -5.63 9.76
CA PRO A 65 9.35 -5.19 11.13
C PRO A 65 10.55 -4.53 11.81
N THR A 66 11.77 -4.99 11.53
CA THR A 66 13.02 -4.41 12.06
C THR A 66 13.45 -3.12 11.37
N ALA A 67 12.90 -2.82 10.20
CA ALA A 67 13.11 -1.58 9.46
C ALA A 67 11.94 -0.59 9.65
N ASN A 68 10.97 -0.92 10.51
CA ASN A 68 9.85 -0.03 10.80
C ASN A 68 10.29 1.10 11.74
N GLY A 69 9.74 2.32 11.56
CA GLY A 69 10.09 3.48 12.39
C GLY A 69 9.72 3.34 13.88
N PHE A 70 8.85 2.40 14.22
CA PHE A 70 8.47 2.08 15.61
C PHE A 70 9.21 0.87 16.17
N TYR A 71 10.19 0.31 15.45
CA TYR A 71 10.97 -0.82 15.93
C TYR A 71 11.70 -0.48 17.24
N GLY A 72 11.49 -1.29 18.28
CA GLY A 72 12.07 -1.06 19.61
C GLY A 72 11.42 0.08 20.41
N ALA A 73 10.33 0.68 19.93
CA ALA A 73 9.59 1.69 20.69
C ALA A 73 9.01 1.09 21.98
N LYS A 74 9.04 1.88 23.07
CA LYS A 74 8.48 1.47 24.37
C LYS A 74 6.97 1.72 24.43
N GLY A 75 6.28 0.99 25.32
CA GLY A 75 4.83 1.14 25.52
C GLY A 75 4.02 0.67 24.32
N LEU A 76 2.82 1.25 24.13
CA LEU A 76 1.87 0.83 23.10
C LEU A 76 2.43 0.95 21.67
N ALA A 77 3.33 1.91 21.42
CA ALA A 77 3.95 2.10 20.12
C ALA A 77 4.81 0.90 19.67
N GLY A 78 5.35 0.12 20.61
CA GLY A 78 6.12 -1.09 20.31
C GLY A 78 5.30 -2.19 19.63
N GLY A 79 3.97 -2.15 19.73
CA GLY A 79 3.06 -3.07 19.04
C GLY A 79 2.79 -2.73 17.57
N ILE A 80 3.16 -1.53 17.12
CA ILE A 80 2.85 -1.04 15.76
C ILE A 80 3.49 -1.90 14.66
N PRO A 81 4.78 -2.30 14.75
CA PRO A 81 5.37 -3.19 13.74
C PRO A 81 4.62 -4.52 13.61
N ALA A 82 4.22 -5.13 14.74
CA ALA A 82 3.46 -6.37 14.74
C ALA A 82 2.07 -6.21 14.10
N ALA A 83 1.42 -5.05 14.29
CA ALA A 83 0.15 -4.76 13.63
C ALA A 83 0.30 -4.69 12.10
N TYR A 84 1.36 -4.07 11.59
CA TYR A 84 1.64 -4.06 10.15
C TYR A 84 1.98 -5.45 9.61
N THR A 85 2.72 -6.27 10.36
CA THR A 85 2.93 -7.69 10.01
C THR A 85 1.59 -8.44 9.91
N LEU A 86 0.67 -8.23 10.85
CA LEU A 86 -0.65 -8.85 10.79
C LEU A 86 -1.44 -8.43 9.55
N LEU A 87 -1.40 -7.15 9.18
CA LEU A 87 -2.05 -6.64 7.97
C LEU A 87 -1.44 -7.24 6.70
N ALA A 88 -0.11 -7.35 6.62
CA ALA A 88 0.57 -8.00 5.52
C ALA A 88 0.20 -9.48 5.39
N THR A 89 0.19 -10.23 6.50
CA THR A 89 -0.23 -11.63 6.54
C THR A 89 -1.67 -11.80 6.06
N ARG A 90 -2.59 -10.92 6.47
CA ARG A 90 -3.97 -10.94 5.98
C ARG A 90 -4.04 -10.68 4.50
N PHE A 91 -3.30 -9.69 4.00
CA PHE A 91 -3.25 -9.36 2.58
C PHE A 91 -2.71 -10.52 1.72
N LEU A 92 -1.65 -11.21 2.16
CA LEU A 92 -1.17 -12.43 1.51
C LEU A 92 -2.25 -13.53 1.47
N GLY A 93 -3.04 -13.66 2.55
CA GLY A 93 -4.20 -14.55 2.57
C GLY A 93 -5.34 -14.12 1.63
N HIS A 94 -5.48 -12.83 1.31
CA HIS A 94 -6.41 -12.35 0.27
C HIS A 94 -5.89 -12.68 -1.13
N ILE A 95 -4.60 -12.47 -1.41
CA ILE A 95 -3.96 -12.82 -2.69
C ILE A 95 -4.19 -14.30 -3.02
N ARG A 96 -3.91 -15.19 -2.06
CA ARG A 96 -4.12 -16.64 -2.19
C ARG A 96 -5.56 -17.02 -2.50
N ARG A 97 -6.51 -16.50 -1.73
CA ARG A 97 -7.94 -16.82 -1.90
C ARG A 97 -8.52 -16.30 -3.20
N ALA A 98 -7.94 -15.23 -3.75
CA ALA A 98 -8.35 -14.64 -5.02
C ALA A 98 -7.61 -15.24 -6.22
N ASP A 99 -6.71 -16.22 -6.01
CA ASP A 99 -5.84 -16.82 -7.03
C ASP A 99 -4.99 -15.79 -7.80
N GLN A 100 -4.41 -14.84 -7.06
CA GLN A 100 -3.63 -13.71 -7.63
C GLN A 100 -2.12 -13.82 -7.38
N GLU A 101 -1.64 -14.95 -6.88
CA GLU A 101 -0.21 -15.16 -6.53
C GLU A 101 0.73 -15.08 -7.75
N SER A 102 0.20 -15.24 -8.96
CA SER A 102 0.98 -15.14 -10.21
C SER A 102 1.32 -13.72 -10.63
N ARG A 103 0.62 -12.70 -10.08
CA ARG A 103 0.78 -11.30 -10.50
C ARG A 103 0.90 -10.29 -9.36
N VAL A 104 0.53 -10.64 -8.14
CA VAL A 104 0.64 -9.74 -6.98
C VAL A 104 1.73 -10.24 -6.03
N PHE A 105 2.82 -9.49 -5.96
CA PHE A 105 4.00 -9.81 -5.18
C PHE A 105 4.20 -8.81 -4.05
N VAL A 106 4.57 -9.31 -2.87
CA VAL A 106 4.86 -8.50 -1.69
C VAL A 106 6.29 -8.76 -1.25
N TYR A 107 7.03 -7.68 -1.00
CA TYR A 107 8.43 -7.69 -0.60
C TYR A 107 8.61 -6.87 0.66
N GLU A 108 9.57 -7.28 1.49
CA GLU A 108 9.99 -6.53 2.67
C GLU A 108 11.39 -5.95 2.47
N PHE A 109 11.55 -4.66 2.72
CA PHE A 109 12.85 -4.02 2.82
C PHE A 109 13.45 -4.29 4.20
N GLN A 110 14.64 -4.88 4.23
CA GLN A 110 15.39 -5.11 5.46
C GLN A 110 16.86 -4.74 5.25
N ARG A 111 17.33 -3.77 6.03
CA ARG A 111 18.75 -3.45 6.14
C ARG A 111 19.08 -3.10 7.60
N PRO A 112 20.07 -3.76 8.23
CA PRO A 112 20.43 -3.47 9.62
C PRO A 112 20.73 -1.99 9.86
N GLY A 113 20.12 -1.41 10.90
CA GLY A 113 20.29 0.00 11.27
C GLY A 113 19.51 1.01 10.42
N TRP A 114 18.70 0.56 9.44
CA TRP A 114 17.93 1.44 8.57
C TRP A 114 16.45 1.40 8.89
N THR A 115 15.79 2.56 8.83
CA THR A 115 14.34 2.68 8.82
C THR A 115 13.85 2.87 7.39
N PHE A 116 12.87 2.08 6.97
CA PHE A 116 12.21 2.20 5.68
C PHE A 116 11.02 3.16 5.77
N HIS A 117 11.07 4.22 4.98
CA HIS A 117 10.04 5.27 4.99
C HIS A 117 9.71 5.77 3.57
N SER A 118 9.93 4.93 2.55
CA SER A 118 9.59 5.25 1.17
C SER A 118 8.08 5.17 0.93
N LYS A 119 7.57 6.05 0.06
CA LYS A 119 6.21 5.99 -0.49
C LYS A 119 6.26 6.44 -1.94
N GLY A 120 5.53 5.74 -2.77
CA GLY A 120 5.37 6.11 -4.17
C GLY A 120 4.76 4.98 -4.98
N LEU A 121 4.40 5.32 -6.21
CA LEU A 121 3.89 4.39 -7.20
C LEU A 121 4.61 4.64 -8.52
N TRP A 122 5.03 3.58 -9.19
CA TRP A 122 5.65 3.63 -10.51
C TRP A 122 4.88 2.71 -11.45
N TYR A 123 4.46 3.24 -12.59
CA TYR A 123 3.74 2.50 -13.62
C TYR A 123 4.63 2.35 -14.86
N SER A 124 4.83 1.10 -15.27
CA SER A 124 5.52 0.71 -16.50
C SER A 124 4.51 0.06 -17.45
N PRO A 125 4.33 0.61 -18.67
CA PRO A 125 3.49 -0.01 -19.70
C PRO A 125 3.97 -1.43 -20.08
N PRO A 126 3.12 -2.23 -20.74
CA PRO A 126 3.50 -3.56 -21.20
C PRO A 126 4.78 -3.53 -22.05
N GLY A 127 5.74 -4.39 -21.75
CA GLY A 127 7.03 -4.49 -22.46
C GLY A 127 8.03 -3.36 -22.17
N SER A 128 7.70 -2.37 -21.33
CA SER A 128 8.63 -1.32 -20.94
C SER A 128 9.45 -1.71 -19.71
N MET A 129 10.76 -1.51 -19.77
CA MET A 129 11.64 -1.65 -18.59
C MET A 129 11.64 -0.41 -17.69
N LEU A 130 11.20 0.75 -18.21
CA LEU A 130 11.23 2.01 -17.49
C LEU A 130 9.80 2.52 -17.19
N PRO A 131 9.60 3.19 -16.05
CA PRO A 131 8.31 3.76 -15.71
C PRO A 131 7.96 4.93 -16.65
N ALA A 132 6.72 4.93 -17.14
CA ALA A 132 6.17 6.05 -17.91
C ALA A 132 5.45 7.07 -17.00
N LEU A 133 5.03 6.64 -15.81
CA LEU A 133 4.36 7.47 -14.82
C LEU A 133 4.89 7.17 -13.42
N THR A 134 5.02 8.22 -12.61
CA THR A 134 5.40 8.11 -11.20
C THR A 134 4.53 9.03 -10.36
N LEU A 135 4.00 8.50 -9.27
CA LEU A 135 3.33 9.25 -8.21
C LEU A 135 4.24 9.28 -6.98
N VAL A 136 4.60 10.48 -6.55
CA VAL A 136 5.42 10.71 -5.35
C VAL A 136 4.62 11.57 -4.39
N GLY A 137 4.55 11.16 -3.12
CA GLY A 137 3.83 11.89 -2.10
C GLY A 137 4.05 11.32 -0.70
N SER A 138 3.37 11.90 0.29
CA SER A 138 3.45 11.45 1.69
C SER A 138 2.49 10.30 2.02
N SER A 139 1.58 9.95 1.09
CA SER A 139 0.56 8.93 1.29
C SER A 139 1.18 7.54 1.47
N ASN A 140 0.81 6.83 2.53
CA ASN A 140 1.16 5.41 2.70
C ASN A 140 0.17 4.48 1.98
N PHE A 141 -0.73 5.03 1.16
CA PHE A 141 -1.77 4.29 0.44
C PHE A 141 -2.73 3.53 1.36
N GLY A 142 -2.88 4.00 2.59
CA GLY A 142 -3.61 3.31 3.63
C GLY A 142 -4.51 4.21 4.45
N LYS A 143 -5.34 3.59 5.30
CA LYS A 143 -6.21 4.35 6.20
C LYS A 143 -5.34 5.20 7.15
N LYS A 144 -5.65 6.49 7.25
CA LYS A 144 -4.94 7.44 8.13
C LYS A 144 -5.05 7.10 9.63
N LYS A 145 -6.06 6.29 10.01
CA LYS A 145 -6.21 5.74 11.36
C LYS A 145 -6.23 4.22 11.30
N LEU A 146 -5.30 3.60 12.04
CA LEU A 146 -5.43 2.21 12.46
C LEU A 146 -6.29 2.24 13.73
N ASN A 147 -7.56 1.81 13.69
CA ASN A 147 -8.40 1.84 14.89
C ASN A 147 -7.91 0.77 15.88
N TRP A 148 -7.19 1.18 16.93
CA TRP A 148 -6.60 0.30 17.93
C TRP A 148 -7.53 -0.01 19.14
N LEU A 149 -8.75 0.54 19.19
CA LEU A 149 -9.71 0.27 20.27
C LEU A 149 -11.16 0.24 19.76
N THR A 150 -11.72 -0.95 19.64
CA THR A 150 -13.09 -1.27 20.12
C THR A 150 -13.16 -2.78 20.37
N PRO A 151 -13.01 -3.27 21.61
CA PRO A 151 -13.67 -4.50 22.02
C PRO A 151 -15.17 -4.19 22.09
N GLY A 152 -15.96 -4.74 21.16
CA GLY A 152 -17.41 -4.62 21.16
C GLY A 152 -17.97 -3.69 20.10
N GLY A 153 -18.10 -4.20 18.88
CA GLY A 153 -19.05 -3.66 17.91
C GLY A 153 -20.37 -4.42 18.03
N GLN A 154 -21.39 -3.79 18.63
CA GLN A 154 -22.77 -4.08 18.22
C GLN A 154 -23.10 -3.19 17.02
N PRO A 155 -23.83 -3.72 16.01
CA PRO A 155 -24.20 -2.95 14.84
C PRO A 155 -25.25 -1.89 15.18
N ARG A 156 -25.10 -0.71 14.58
CA ARG A 156 -26.23 0.15 14.22
C ARG A 156 -26.31 0.17 12.71
#